data_AF-A0A847XCJ0-F1
#
_entry.id   AF-A0A847XCJ0-F1
#
_cell.length_a   1.000
_cell.length_b   1.000
_cell.length_c   1.000
_cell.angle_alpha   90.00
_cell.angle_beta   90.00
_cell.angle_gamma   90.00
#
_symmetry.space_group_name_H-M   'P 1'
#
loop_
_entity.id
_entity.type
_entity.pdbx_description
1 polymer ?
#
loop_
_entity_poly.entity_id
_entity_poly.type
_entity_poly.pdbx_seq_one_letter_code
_entity_poly.pdbx_strand_id
1 'polypeptide(L)'
;MIEFVNVTKSFGNNIAVDNLNLEIEEGEFVCLIGTSGSGKTTSMRMINRMVKPTSGKILINGKDIQSMNEVNLRRSIGYVIQQVGLMPHMNIYENIIMVPKLLNWDEDRMRKTAED
;
A
#
# COMPACT_ATOMS: atom_id res chain seq x y z
N MET A 1 -10.53 5.40 5.05
CA MET A 1 -10.71 4.29 6.00
C MET A 1 -10.12 2.99 5.44
N ILE A 2 -9.33 2.25 6.23
CA ILE A 2 -8.79 0.92 5.91
C ILE A 2 -9.25 -0.05 7.00
N GLU A 3 -9.73 -1.24 6.62
CA GLU A 3 -10.22 -2.24 7.57
C GLU A 3 -9.67 -3.63 7.25
N PHE A 4 -9.21 -4.34 8.28
CA PHE A 4 -8.87 -5.75 8.27
C PHE A 4 -9.99 -6.52 8.98
N VAL A 5 -10.61 -7.47 8.30
CA VAL A 5 -11.69 -8.31 8.84
C VAL A 5 -11.25 -9.76 8.86
N ASN A 6 -10.91 -10.25 10.05
CA ASN A 6 -10.46 -11.63 10.33
C ASN A 6 -9.35 -12.11 9.38
N VAL A 7 -8.33 -11.27 9.19
CA VAL A 7 -7.30 -11.49 8.16
C VAL A 7 -6.21 -12.43 8.67
N THR A 8 -6.03 -13.54 7.96
CA THR A 8 -4.91 -14.46 8.19
C THR A 8 -4.04 -14.55 6.94
N LYS A 9 -2.72 -14.55 7.13
CA LYS A 9 -1.75 -14.85 6.09
C LYS A 9 -0.81 -15.97 6.50
N SER A 10 -0.84 -17.05 5.73
CA SER A 10 0.09 -18.17 5.85
C SER A 10 0.96 -18.32 4.61
N PHE A 11 2.20 -18.73 4.82
CA PHE A 11 3.16 -19.12 3.80
C PHE A 11 3.52 -20.59 4.04
N GLY A 12 2.80 -21.51 3.38
CA GLY A 12 2.86 -22.93 3.71
C GLY A 12 2.39 -23.16 5.15
N ASN A 13 3.23 -23.81 5.96
CA ASN A 13 2.93 -24.13 7.37
C ASN A 13 3.22 -22.98 8.34
N ASN A 14 3.78 -21.85 7.86
CA ASN A 14 4.11 -20.72 8.72
C ASN A 14 3.01 -19.64 8.65
N ILE A 15 2.40 -19.33 9.80
CA ILE A 15 1.39 -18.28 9.92
C ILE A 15 2.09 -16.96 10.23
N ALA A 16 2.10 -16.04 9.26
CA ALA A 16 2.78 -14.75 9.38
C ALA A 16 1.87 -13.65 9.98
N VAL A 17 0.57 -13.75 9.77
CA VAL A 17 -0.46 -12.90 10.38
C VAL A 17 -1.63 -13.82 10.72
N ASP A 18 -2.11 -13.76 11.96
CA ASP A 18 -3.19 -14.64 12.43
C ASP A 18 -4.38 -13.82 12.93
N ASN A 19 -5.52 -13.97 12.28
CA ASN A 19 -6.81 -13.36 12.63
C ASN A 19 -6.75 -11.86 12.99
N LEU A 20 -6.03 -11.08 12.18
CA LEU A 20 -5.90 -9.64 12.39
C LEU A 20 -7.22 -8.93 12.10
N ASN A 21 -7.69 -8.18 13.10
CA ASN A 21 -8.80 -7.23 13.01
C ASN A 21 -8.28 -5.85 13.39
N LEU A 22 -8.39 -4.89 12.47
CA LEU A 22 -7.82 -3.55 12.61
C LEU A 22 -8.61 -2.58 11.74
N GLU A 23 -8.98 -1.44 12.31
CA GLU A 23 -9.65 -0.34 11.63
C GLU A 23 -8.73 0.88 11.72
N ILE A 24 -8.57 1.57 10.60
CA ILE A 24 -7.76 2.79 10.48
C ILE A 24 -8.63 3.85 9.81
N GLU A 25 -8.92 4.91 10.53
CA GLU A 25 -9.78 5.98 10.06
C GLU A 25 -9.05 6.94 9.11
N GLU A 26 -9.84 7.70 8.36
CA GLU A 26 -9.28 8.74 7.49
C GLU A 26 -8.56 9.81 8.32
N GLY A 27 -7.33 10.13 7.93
CA GLY A 27 -6.49 11.12 8.61
C GLY A 27 -5.69 10.59 9.78
N GLU A 28 -5.83 9.31 10.15
CA GLU A 28 -5.05 8.72 11.23
C GLU A 28 -3.58 8.47 10.86
N PHE A 29 -2.71 8.67 11.84
CA PHE A 29 -1.33 8.24 11.79
C PHE A 29 -1.13 6.98 12.64
N VAL A 30 -0.95 5.83 11.98
CA VAL A 30 -0.84 4.53 12.64
C VAL A 30 0.57 3.97 12.49
N CYS A 31 1.13 3.48 13.60
CA CYS A 31 2.42 2.81 13.62
C CYS A 31 2.26 1.34 14.02
N LEU A 32 2.75 0.42 13.18
CA LEU A 32 2.82 -1.01 13.49
C LEU A 32 4.15 -1.35 14.14
N ILE A 33 4.14 -1.66 15.43
CA ILE A 33 5.34 -1.98 16.22
C ILE A 33 5.33 -3.47 16.64
N GLY A 34 6.51 -4.10 16.64
CA GLY A 34 6.67 -5.50 17.07
C GLY A 34 8.05 -6.04 16.70
N THR A 35 8.39 -7.23 17.19
CA THR A 35 9.67 -7.91 16.92
C THR A 35 9.84 -8.29 15.44
N SER A 36 11.07 -8.57 15.00
CA SER A 36 11.29 -9.10 13.65
C SER A 36 10.44 -10.37 13.43
N GLY A 37 9.79 -10.47 12.26
CA GLY A 37 8.90 -11.60 11.95
C GLY A 37 7.46 -11.47 12.46
N SER A 38 7.10 -10.44 13.23
CA SER A 38 5.75 -10.28 13.80
C SER A 38 4.62 -9.92 12.79
N GLY A 39 4.84 -10.10 11.49
CA GLY A 39 3.80 -9.85 10.47
C GLY A 39 3.59 -8.40 10.02
N LYS A 40 4.36 -7.42 10.52
CA LYS A 40 4.22 -5.98 10.15
C LYS A 40 4.27 -5.72 8.65
N THR A 41 5.40 -6.06 8.02
CA THR A 41 5.60 -5.87 6.58
C THR A 41 4.61 -6.69 5.77
N THR A 42 4.24 -7.88 6.24
CA THR A 42 3.20 -8.70 5.62
C THR A 42 1.85 -7.98 5.62
N SER A 43 1.44 -7.41 6.76
CA SER A 43 0.20 -6.65 6.90
C SER A 43 0.17 -5.43 5.97
N MET A 44 1.26 -4.63 5.94
CA MET A 44 1.38 -3.49 5.02
C MET A 44 1.30 -3.91 3.54
N ARG A 45 2.00 -5.01 3.17
CA ARG A 45 1.97 -5.54 1.79
C ARG A 45 0.61 -6.09 1.38
N MET A 46 -0.21 -6.53 2.34
CA MET A 46 -1.57 -7.00 2.04
C MET A 46 -2.52 -5.86 1.69
N ILE A 47 -2.40 -4.68 2.33
CA ILE A 47 -3.20 -3.48 2.00
C ILE A 47 -3.04 -3.13 0.51
N ASN A 48 -1.77 -3.08 0.04
CA ASN A 48 -1.47 -2.73 -1.35
C ASN A 48 -1.56 -3.93 -2.32
N ARG A 49 -2.10 -5.06 -1.83
CA ARG A 49 -2.26 -6.32 -2.56
C ARG A 49 -0.98 -6.78 -3.29
N MET A 50 0.17 -6.55 -2.67
CA MET A 50 1.45 -7.18 -3.08
C MET A 50 1.51 -8.63 -2.60
N VAL A 51 0.82 -8.91 -1.49
CA VAL A 51 0.57 -10.25 -0.97
C VAL A 51 -0.93 -10.39 -0.76
N LYS A 52 -1.53 -11.49 -1.19
CA LYS A 52 -2.96 -11.77 -0.93
C LYS A 52 -3.12 -12.44 0.44
N PRO A 53 -4.11 -12.06 1.26
CA PRO A 53 -4.44 -12.79 2.48
C PRO A 53 -4.81 -14.24 2.13
N THR A 54 -4.57 -15.16 3.06
CA THR A 54 -5.00 -16.55 2.93
C THR A 54 -6.49 -16.68 3.24
N SER A 55 -6.98 -15.94 4.22
CA SER A 55 -8.40 -15.81 4.56
C SER A 55 -8.70 -14.42 5.12
N GLY A 56 -9.99 -14.09 5.24
CA GLY A 56 -10.46 -12.76 5.66
C GLY A 56 -10.47 -11.76 4.51
N LYS A 57 -10.77 -10.50 4.85
CA LYS A 57 -10.92 -9.41 3.88
C LYS A 57 -10.17 -8.16 4.33
N ILE A 58 -9.70 -7.40 3.36
CA ILE A 58 -9.19 -6.05 3.60
C ILE A 58 -10.06 -5.10 2.79
N LEU A 59 -10.61 -4.09 3.45
CA LEU A 59 -11.47 -3.09 2.83
C LEU A 59 -10.73 -1.75 2.79
N ILE A 60 -10.92 -1.00 1.71
CA ILE A 60 -10.55 0.41 1.63
C ILE A 60 -11.80 1.18 1.27
N ASN A 61 -12.19 2.12 2.14
CA ASN A 61 -13.43 2.89 2.04
C ASN A 61 -14.65 1.98 1.81
N GLY A 62 -14.76 0.91 2.62
CA GLY A 62 -15.85 -0.08 2.55
C GLY A 62 -15.79 -1.05 1.37
N LYS A 63 -14.81 -0.94 0.46
CA LYS A 63 -14.69 -1.82 -0.71
C LYS A 63 -13.59 -2.86 -0.54
N ASP A 64 -13.91 -4.12 -0.78
CA ASP A 64 -12.94 -5.22 -0.73
C ASP A 64 -11.87 -5.05 -1.82
N ILE A 65 -10.60 -4.98 -1.42
CA ILE A 65 -9.46 -4.80 -2.33
C ILE A 65 -9.31 -5.96 -3.33
N GLN A 66 -9.86 -7.14 -3.04
CA GLN A 66 -9.85 -8.28 -3.96
C GLN A 66 -10.73 -8.05 -5.20
N SER A 67 -11.78 -7.25 -5.05
CA SER A 67 -12.70 -6.86 -6.14
C SER A 67 -12.14 -5.73 -7.02
N MET A 68 -11.05 -5.09 -6.60
CA MET A 68 -10.46 -3.95 -7.29
C MET A 68 -9.41 -4.39 -8.30
N ASN A 69 -9.22 -3.61 -9.37
CA ASN A 69 -8.07 -3.76 -10.25
C ASN A 69 -6.78 -3.40 -9.48
N GLU A 70 -5.76 -4.26 -9.56
CA GLU A 70 -4.52 -4.11 -8.79
C GLU A 70 -3.73 -2.84 -9.14
N VAL A 71 -3.75 -2.43 -10.42
CA VAL A 71 -3.05 -1.22 -10.87
C VAL A 71 -3.72 0.02 -10.31
N ASN A 72 -5.06 0.08 -10.36
CA ASN A 72 -5.82 1.22 -9.81
C ASN A 72 -5.68 1.31 -8.29
N LEU A 73 -5.74 0.17 -7.60
CA LEU A 73 -5.50 0.10 -6.15
C LEU A 73 -4.13 0.67 -5.79
N ARG A 74 -3.05 0.19 -6.44
CA ARG A 74 -1.69 0.64 -6.16
C ARG A 74 -1.46 2.11 -6.48
N ARG A 75 -2.11 2.64 -7.53
CA ARG A 75 -2.03 4.07 -7.88
C ARG A 75 -2.80 4.98 -6.91
N SER A 76 -3.75 4.43 -6.15
CA SER A 76 -4.48 5.18 -5.12
C SER A 76 -3.76 5.25 -3.76
N ILE A 77 -2.64 4.54 -3.61
CA ILE A 77 -1.91 4.40 -2.35
C ILE A 77 -0.45 4.81 -2.55
N GLY A 78 -0.01 5.84 -1.83
CA GLY A 78 1.42 6.15 -1.71
C GLY A 78 2.14 5.03 -0.94
N TYR A 79 3.17 4.43 -1.53
CA TYR A 79 3.87 3.31 -0.91
C TYR A 79 5.38 3.49 -1.00
N VAL A 80 6.02 3.65 0.15
CA VAL A 80 7.48 3.78 0.27
C VAL A 80 8.06 2.45 0.73
N ILE A 81 8.95 1.89 -0.08
CA ILE A 81 9.65 0.63 0.21
C ILE A 81 10.88 0.86 1.09
N GLN A 82 11.32 -0.19 1.79
CA GLN A 82 12.51 -0.13 2.66
C GLN A 82 13.82 0.15 1.91
N GLN A 83 13.92 -0.28 0.65
CA GLN A 83 15.07 -0.01 -0.22
C GLN A 83 14.72 1.08 -1.22
N VAL A 84 15.70 1.86 -1.66
CA VAL A 84 15.50 2.96 -2.62
C VAL A 84 14.88 2.42 -3.92
N GLY A 85 13.72 2.97 -4.29
CA GLY A 85 12.95 2.57 -5.47
C GLY A 85 13.02 3.56 -6.64
N LEU A 86 14.05 4.41 -6.68
CA LEU A 86 14.21 5.42 -7.73
C LEU A 86 14.68 4.80 -9.04
N MET A 87 14.22 5.36 -10.16
CA MET A 87 14.75 5.04 -11.48
C MET A 87 16.09 5.74 -11.67
N PRO A 88 17.21 4.99 -11.79
CA PRO A 88 18.55 5.58 -11.79
C PRO A 88 18.88 6.36 -13.06
N HIS A 89 18.13 6.14 -14.14
CA HIS A 89 18.29 6.84 -15.41
C HIS A 89 17.39 8.09 -15.53
N MET A 90 16.61 8.39 -14.48
CA MET A 90 15.74 9.56 -14.41
C MET A 90 16.31 10.57 -13.41
N ASN A 91 16.10 11.86 -13.68
CA ASN A 91 16.40 12.91 -12.71
C ASN A 91 15.35 12.94 -11.59
N ILE A 92 15.56 13.82 -10.59
CA ILE A 92 14.67 13.94 -9.42
C ILE A 92 13.24 14.27 -9.85
N TYR A 93 13.08 15.27 -10.71
CA TYR A 93 11.77 15.71 -11.20
C TYR A 93 11.02 14.57 -11.90
N GLU A 94 11.71 13.84 -12.79
CA GLU A 94 11.14 12.70 -13.52
C GLU A 94 10.71 11.55 -12.60
N ASN A 95 11.48 11.29 -11.54
CA ASN A 95 11.10 10.31 -10.52
C ASN A 95 9.84 10.73 -9.76
N ILE A 96 9.73 12.01 -9.37
CA ILE A 96 8.57 12.54 -8.62
C ILE A 96 7.30 12.45 -9.48
N ILE A 97 7.36 12.89 -10.74
CA ILE A 97 6.17 12.97 -11.60
C ILE A 97 5.80 11.66 -12.30
N MET A 98 6.52 10.57 -12.07
CA MET A 98 6.25 9.28 -12.72
C MET A 98 4.79 8.82 -12.51
N VAL A 99 4.30 8.80 -11.27
CA VAL A 99 2.93 8.38 -10.98
C VAL A 99 1.90 9.42 -11.48
N PRO A 100 2.09 10.74 -11.27
CA PRO A 100 1.27 11.76 -11.90
C PRO A 100 1.11 11.60 -13.42
N LYS A 101 2.18 11.29 -14.16
CA LYS A 101 2.13 10.98 -15.60
C LYS A 101 1.23 9.78 -15.90
N LEU A 102 1.35 8.69 -15.13
CA LEU A 102 0.51 7.49 -15.28
C LEU A 102 -0.96 7.73 -14.95
N LEU A 103 -1.25 8.79 -14.19
CA LEU A 103 -2.59 9.27 -13.88
C LEU A 103 -3.09 10.33 -14.86
N ASN A 104 -2.33 10.66 -15.91
CA ASN A 104 -2.63 11.68 -16.91
C ASN A 104 -2.93 13.05 -16.28
N TRP A 105 -2.16 13.46 -15.27
CA TRP A 105 -2.22 14.84 -14.77
C TRP A 105 -1.73 15.81 -15.85
N ASP A 106 -2.25 17.03 -15.83
CA ASP A 106 -1.77 18.13 -16.67
C ASP A 106 -0.37 18.58 -16.26
N GLU A 107 0.37 19.19 -17.19
CA GLU A 107 1.77 19.59 -16.96
C GLU A 107 1.91 20.62 -15.83
N ASP A 108 0.98 21.57 -15.72
CA ASP A 108 1.03 22.61 -14.70
C ASP A 108 0.90 22.02 -13.30
N ARG A 109 -0.04 21.09 -13.10
CA ARG A 109 -0.22 20.36 -11.85
C ARG A 109 0.98 19.49 -11.51
N MET A 110 1.55 18.80 -12.49
CA MET A 110 2.76 17.98 -12.29
C MET A 110 3.95 18.83 -11.87
N ARG A 111 4.17 19.98 -12.54
CA ARG A 111 5.25 20.90 -12.22
C ARG A 111 5.13 21.41 -10.80
N LYS A 112 3.96 21.95 -10.44
CA LYS A 112 3.70 22.47 -9.10
C LYS A 112 3.95 21.43 -8.01
N THR A 113 3.43 20.21 -8.19
CA THR A 113 3.59 19.12 -7.20
C THR A 113 5.05 18.71 -7.00
N ALA A 114 5.90 18.84 -8.02
CA ALA A 114 7.31 18.46 -7.92
C ALA A 114 8.22 19.59 -7.39
N GLU A 115 7.70 20.82 -7.33
CA GLU A 115 8.41 22.00 -6.84
C GLU A 115 8.03 22.38 -5.39
N ASP A 116 6.84 21.96 -4.92
CA ASP A 116 6.37 22.08 -3.53
C ASP A 116 7.12 21.15 -2.56
#